data_AF-A0A0Q8XV80-F1
#
_entry.id   AF-A0A0Q8XV80-F1
#
_cell.length_a   1.000
_cell.length_b   1.000
_cell.length_c   1.000
_cell.angle_alpha   90.00
_cell.angle_beta   90.00
_cell.angle_gamma   90.00
#
_symmetry.space_group_name_H-M   'P 1'
#
loop_
_entity.id
_entity.type
_entity.pdbx_description
1 polymer ?
#
loop_
_entity_poly.entity_id
_entity_poly.type
_entity_poly.pdbx_seq_one_letter_code
_entity_poly.pdbx_strand_id
1 'polypeptide(L)'
;MTAKRLIVWTFFFALFVALVALFWRELFDQTPRSLRDLGGHPEGGDFHIYGESPRHDGMADRALLAAAQRGDPGAQYMQGIVMEHFDMKEALRWYEKAAAQGDEAAQERLQQLREAPPAAR
;
A
#
# COMPACT_ATOMS: atom_id res chain seq x y z
N MET A 1 53.14 16.00 5.12
CA MET A 1 51.76 16.26 5.58
C MET A 1 51.64 15.79 7.03
N THR A 2 51.17 16.65 7.94
CA THR A 2 51.27 16.45 9.39
C THR A 2 50.21 15.47 9.89
N ALA A 3 50.64 14.37 10.53
CA ALA A 3 49.80 13.27 11.05
C ALA A 3 48.58 13.74 11.89
N LYS A 4 48.68 14.92 12.50
CA LYS A 4 47.58 15.58 13.22
C LYS A 4 46.34 15.82 12.34
N ARG A 5 46.52 16.15 11.06
CA ARG A 5 45.39 16.37 10.12
C ARG A 5 44.69 15.06 9.77
N LEU A 6 45.42 13.97 9.66
CA LEU A 6 44.86 12.65 9.37
C LEU A 6 43.99 12.14 10.52
N ILE A 7 44.46 12.29 11.77
CA ILE A 7 43.71 11.91 12.98
C ILE A 7 42.39 12.67 13.10
N VAL A 8 42.41 13.98 12.79
CA VAL A 8 41.20 14.81 12.81
C VAL A 8 40.19 14.32 11.78
N TRP A 9 40.62 14.00 10.56
CA TRP A 9 39.73 13.50 9.51
C TRP A 9 39.16 12.12 9.82
N THR A 10 39.94 11.21 10.41
CA THR A 10 39.43 9.90 10.84
C THR A 10 38.38 10.03 11.93
N PHE A 11 38.53 11.01 12.84
CA PHE A 11 37.53 11.29 13.87
C PHE A 11 36.23 11.81 13.27
N PHE A 12 36.29 12.77 12.35
CA PHE A 12 35.10 13.29 11.67
C PHE A 12 34.39 12.22 10.83
N PHE A 13 35.14 11.34 10.17
CA PHE A 13 34.57 10.24 9.40
C PHE A 13 33.86 9.22 10.31
N ALA A 14 34.49 8.81 11.42
CA ALA A 14 33.87 7.92 12.40
C ALA A 14 32.59 8.53 13.01
N LEU A 15 32.63 9.83 13.32
CA LEU A 15 31.47 10.58 13.80
C LEU A 15 30.34 10.60 12.77
N PHE A 16 30.66 10.83 11.50
CA PHE A 16 29.67 10.81 10.41
C PHE A 16 29.01 9.44 10.26
N VAL A 17 29.78 8.35 10.28
CA VAL A 17 29.23 6.98 10.22
C VAL A 17 28.32 6.69 11.41
N ALA A 18 28.71 7.11 12.63
CA ALA A 18 27.89 6.95 13.82
C ALA A 18 26.57 7.74 13.73
N LEU A 19 26.62 8.98 13.24
CA LEU A 19 25.44 9.81 13.04
C LEU A 19 24.50 9.23 11.99
N VAL A 20 25.03 8.70 10.89
CA VAL A 20 24.24 8.02 9.86
C VAL A 20 23.58 6.76 10.43
N ALA A 21 24.32 5.95 11.20
CA ALA A 21 23.74 4.77 11.86
C ALA A 21 22.63 5.14 12.85
N LEU A 22 22.82 6.20 13.64
CA LEU A 22 21.80 6.72 14.55
C LEU A 22 20.58 7.27 13.79
N PHE A 23 20.79 7.95 12.67
CA PHE A 23 19.71 8.45 11.81
C PHE A 23 18.87 7.32 11.25
N TRP A 24 19.49 6.26 10.73
CA TRP A 24 18.78 5.07 10.27
C TRP A 24 18.06 4.35 11.41
N ARG A 25 18.67 4.27 12.59
CA ARG A 25 18.03 3.69 13.78
C ARG A 25 16.77 4.46 14.17
N GLU A 26 16.84 5.78 14.30
CA GLU A 26 15.69 6.62 14.63
C GLU A 26 14.58 6.52 13.57
N LEU A 27 14.95 6.52 12.29
CA LEU A 27 14.00 6.40 11.19
C LEU A 27 13.27 5.06 11.18
N PHE A 28 13.94 3.96 11.51
CA PHE A 28 13.36 2.62 11.48
C PHE A 28 12.73 2.17 12.81
N ASP A 29 13.15 2.70 13.95
CA ASP A 29 12.52 2.42 15.26
C ASP A 29 11.09 2.98 15.34
N GLN A 30 10.77 4.02 14.55
CA GLN A 30 9.41 4.58 14.43
C GLN A 30 8.54 3.86 13.39
N THR A 31 9.03 2.81 12.72
CA THR A 31 8.19 1.99 11.84
C THR A 31 7.19 1.22 12.70
N PRO A 32 5.88 1.50 12.65
CA PRO A 32 4.92 0.80 13.49
C PRO A 32 5.02 -0.71 13.23
N ARG A 33 4.97 -1.49 14.33
CA ARG A 33 4.94 -2.96 14.28
C ARG A 33 3.85 -3.37 13.28
N SER A 34 4.30 -4.01 12.20
CA SER A 34 3.44 -4.53 11.14
C SER A 34 2.21 -5.22 11.71
N LEU A 35 1.08 -5.07 11.02
CA LEU A 35 -0.24 -5.73 11.15
C LEU A 35 -0.21 -7.28 11.13
N ARG A 36 0.92 -7.90 11.50
CA ARG A 36 1.12 -9.36 11.60
C ARG A 36 0.22 -10.00 12.67
N ASP A 37 -0.28 -9.21 13.62
CA ASP A 37 -1.16 -9.67 14.71
C ASP A 37 -2.67 -9.57 14.38
N LEU A 38 -3.06 -9.04 13.21
CA LEU A 38 -4.48 -8.91 12.80
C LEU A 38 -4.92 -9.94 11.74
N GLY A 39 -3.99 -10.77 11.23
CA GLY A 39 -4.27 -11.81 10.24
C GLY A 39 -4.38 -13.18 10.89
N GLY A 40 -5.60 -13.72 10.96
CA GLY A 40 -5.83 -15.12 11.29
C GLY A 40 -4.98 -16.07 10.44
N HIS A 41 -4.69 -17.23 11.01
CA HIS A 41 -3.93 -18.31 10.38
C HIS A 41 -4.45 -18.61 8.95
N PRO A 42 -3.60 -18.48 7.90
CA PRO A 42 -3.98 -18.92 6.57
C PRO A 42 -3.56 -20.38 6.42
N GLU A 43 -4.51 -21.29 6.59
CA GLU A 43 -4.39 -22.63 6.01
C GLU A 43 -4.74 -22.53 4.52
N GLY A 44 -3.71 -22.59 3.67
CA GLY A 44 -3.82 -22.98 2.27
C GLY A 44 -4.27 -21.90 1.28
N GLY A 45 -3.29 -21.32 0.57
CA GLY A 45 -3.50 -20.53 -0.65
C GLY A 45 -2.80 -19.17 -0.54
N ASP A 46 -1.81 -18.93 -1.41
CA ASP A 46 -1.01 -17.70 -1.46
C ASP A 46 -1.89 -16.44 -1.40
N PHE A 47 -1.98 -15.85 -0.21
CA PHE A 47 -2.66 -14.58 -0.01
C PHE A 47 -1.61 -13.48 -0.14
N HIS A 48 -1.47 -12.90 -1.33
CA HIS A 48 -0.66 -11.70 -1.54
C HIS A 48 -1.35 -10.51 -0.87
N ILE A 49 -0.81 -10.08 0.27
CA ILE A 49 -1.31 -8.91 1.01
C ILE A 49 -0.63 -7.66 0.45
N TYR A 50 -1.42 -6.67 0.06
CA TYR A 50 -0.94 -5.35 -0.39
C TYR A 50 0.02 -4.73 0.64
N GLY A 51 1.21 -4.30 0.20
CA GLY A 51 2.19 -3.60 1.03
C GLY A 51 3.44 -4.40 1.43
N GLU A 52 3.62 -5.61 0.89
CA GLU A 52 4.79 -6.46 1.19
C GLU A 52 6.05 -6.03 0.40
N SER A 53 5.90 -5.42 -0.80
CA SER A 53 7.03 -4.91 -1.58
C SER A 53 6.59 -3.98 -2.73
N PRO A 54 7.09 -2.73 -2.83
CA PRO A 54 6.67 -1.76 -3.87
C PRO A 54 6.83 -2.23 -5.33
N ARG A 55 7.75 -3.19 -5.57
CA ARG A 55 7.95 -3.79 -6.90
C ARG A 55 6.92 -4.87 -7.24
N HIS A 56 6.42 -5.59 -6.23
CA HIS A 56 5.35 -6.57 -6.39
C HIS A 56 3.98 -5.89 -6.42
N ASP A 57 3.80 -4.82 -5.64
CA ASP A 57 2.59 -4.00 -5.62
C ASP A 57 2.27 -3.46 -7.03
N GLY A 58 3.26 -2.93 -7.76
CA GLY A 58 3.05 -2.40 -9.12
C GLY A 58 2.78 -3.45 -10.21
N MET A 59 3.11 -4.72 -9.99
CA MET A 59 2.73 -5.82 -10.90
C MET A 59 1.33 -6.33 -10.57
N ALA A 60 1.01 -6.44 -9.27
CA ALA A 60 -0.33 -6.77 -8.79
C ALA A 60 -1.36 -5.75 -9.28
N ASP A 61 -1.04 -4.45 -9.22
CA ASP A 61 -1.90 -3.36 -9.73
C ASP A 61 -2.20 -3.50 -11.23
N ARG A 62 -1.19 -3.85 -12.03
CA ARG A 62 -1.38 -4.02 -13.48
C ARG A 62 -2.21 -5.25 -13.81
N ALA A 63 -1.97 -6.35 -13.11
CA ALA A 63 -2.74 -7.58 -13.30
C ALA A 63 -4.19 -7.39 -12.88
N LEU A 64 -4.43 -6.71 -11.76
CA LEU A 64 -5.74 -6.31 -11.28
C LEU A 64 -6.47 -5.44 -12.31
N LEU A 65 -5.82 -4.36 -12.76
CA LEU A 65 -6.41 -3.48 -13.76
C LEU A 65 -6.74 -4.22 -15.06
N ALA A 66 -5.86 -5.11 -15.51
CA ALA A 66 -6.11 -5.91 -16.71
C ALA A 66 -7.27 -6.90 -16.52
N ALA A 67 -7.43 -7.49 -15.33
CA ALA A 67 -8.59 -8.34 -15.01
C ALA A 67 -9.88 -7.52 -14.95
N ALA A 68 -9.87 -6.36 -14.29
CA ALA A 68 -11.00 -5.45 -14.21
C ALA A 68 -11.45 -4.96 -15.60
N GLN A 69 -10.50 -4.64 -16.47
CA GLN A 69 -10.74 -4.26 -17.86
C GLN A 69 -11.30 -5.39 -18.71
N ARG A 70 -10.94 -6.65 -18.40
CA ARG A 70 -11.50 -7.85 -19.05
C ARG A 70 -12.92 -8.19 -18.60
N GLY A 71 -13.44 -7.49 -17.61
CA GLY A 71 -14.81 -7.69 -17.14
C GLY A 71 -14.92 -8.50 -15.85
N ASP A 72 -13.82 -8.92 -15.22
CA ASP A 72 -13.91 -9.73 -14.00
C ASP A 72 -14.56 -8.92 -12.86
N PRO A 73 -15.71 -9.36 -12.31
CA PRO A 73 -16.48 -8.58 -11.34
C PRO A 73 -15.70 -8.34 -10.04
N GLY A 74 -14.99 -9.35 -9.53
CA GLY A 74 -14.18 -9.23 -8.32
C GLY A 74 -13.00 -8.26 -8.52
N ALA A 75 -12.33 -8.32 -9.67
CA ALA A 75 -11.27 -7.38 -10.01
C ALA A 75 -11.80 -5.94 -10.19
N GLN A 76 -13.00 -5.76 -10.76
CA GLN A 76 -13.63 -4.45 -10.84
C GLN A 76 -13.96 -3.89 -9.46
N TYR A 77 -14.48 -4.72 -8.55
CA TYR A 77 -14.69 -4.32 -7.16
C TYR A 77 -13.38 -3.89 -6.48
N MET A 78 -12.33 -4.72 -6.59
CA MET A 78 -11.01 -4.42 -6.02
C MET A 78 -10.39 -3.15 -6.63
N GLN A 79 -10.54 -2.93 -7.93
CA GLN A 79 -10.11 -1.69 -8.58
C GLN A 79 -10.88 -0.47 -8.04
N GLY A 80 -12.17 -0.64 -7.72
CA GLY A 80 -12.98 0.36 -7.05
C GLY A 80 -12.38 0.76 -5.70
N ILE A 81 -12.00 -0.22 -4.86
CA ILE A 81 -11.35 0.01 -3.56
C ILE A 81 -10.06 0.80 -3.73
N VAL A 82 -9.21 0.40 -4.69
CA VAL A 82 -7.98 1.13 -4.99
C VAL A 82 -8.28 2.58 -5.35
N MET A 83 -9.26 2.82 -6.22
CA MET A 83 -9.63 4.17 -6.67
C MET A 83 -10.29 5.02 -5.58
N GLU A 84 -10.89 4.47 -4.53
CA GLU A 84 -11.49 5.28 -3.46
C GLU A 84 -10.47 6.24 -2.81
N HIS A 85 -9.19 5.84 -2.77
CA HIS A 85 -8.12 6.66 -2.22
C HIS A 85 -7.66 7.79 -3.16
N PHE A 86 -7.92 7.68 -4.47
CA PHE A 86 -7.40 8.59 -5.48
C PHE A 86 -8.51 9.42 -6.15
N ASP A 87 -9.55 8.77 -6.65
CA ASP A 87 -10.71 9.37 -7.30
C ASP A 87 -11.97 8.57 -6.99
N MET A 88 -12.77 9.11 -6.07
CA MET A 88 -14.05 8.52 -5.66
C MET A 88 -15.03 8.38 -6.82
N LYS A 89 -15.01 9.27 -7.81
CA LYS A 89 -15.88 9.18 -8.98
C LYS A 89 -15.49 7.98 -9.84
N GLU A 90 -14.20 7.72 -9.99
CA GLU A 90 -13.73 6.55 -10.72
C GLU A 90 -14.00 5.26 -9.94
N ALA A 91 -13.86 5.28 -8.60
CA ALA A 91 -14.24 4.17 -7.74
C ALA A 91 -15.70 3.75 -7.92
N LEU A 92 -16.63 4.72 -7.89
CA LEU A 92 -18.05 4.49 -8.12
C LEU A 92 -18.31 3.81 -9.46
N ARG A 93 -17.62 4.22 -10.53
CA ARG A 93 -17.78 3.61 -11.86
C ARG A 93 -17.31 2.15 -11.89
N TRP A 94 -16.26 1.82 -11.14
CA TRP A 94 -15.79 0.45 -11.04
C TRP A 94 -16.74 -0.43 -10.24
N TYR A 95 -17.26 0.08 -9.11
CA TYR A 95 -18.29 -0.62 -8.35
C TYR A 95 -19.59 -0.81 -9.13
N GLU A 96 -20.03 0.19 -9.89
CA GLU A 96 -21.23 0.09 -10.74
C GLU A 96 -21.07 -1.03 -11.78
N LYS A 97 -19.89 -1.18 -12.39
CA LYS A 97 -19.62 -2.27 -13.34
C LYS A 97 -19.64 -3.65 -12.66
N ALA A 98 -19.02 -3.78 -11.49
CA ALA A 98 -19.01 -5.02 -10.74
C ALA A 98 -20.43 -5.40 -10.27
N ALA A 99 -21.17 -4.45 -9.70
CA ALA A 99 -22.53 -4.62 -9.24
C ALA A 99 -23.50 -4.98 -10.38
N ALA A 100 -23.31 -4.40 -11.57
CA ALA A 100 -24.10 -4.74 -12.77
C ALA A 100 -23.91 -6.18 -13.23
N GLN A 101 -22.81 -6.82 -12.85
CA GLN A 101 -22.52 -8.23 -13.11
C GLN A 101 -22.95 -9.15 -11.96
N GLY A 102 -23.55 -8.60 -10.90
CA GLY A 102 -24.05 -9.36 -9.75
C GLY A 102 -23.04 -9.51 -8.61
N ASP A 103 -21.95 -8.72 -8.59
CA ASP A 103 -21.01 -8.73 -7.48
C ASP A 103 -21.66 -8.16 -6.21
N GLU A 104 -21.90 -9.04 -5.22
CA GLU A 104 -22.59 -8.69 -3.98
C GLU A 104 -21.80 -7.67 -3.16
N ALA A 105 -20.47 -7.81 -3.10
CA ALA A 105 -19.59 -6.90 -2.37
C ALA A 105 -19.62 -5.48 -2.95
N ALA A 106 -19.65 -5.35 -4.27
CA ALA A 106 -19.82 -4.07 -4.95
C ALA A 106 -21.20 -3.45 -4.71
N GLN A 107 -22.26 -4.25 -4.70
CA GLN A 107 -23.62 -3.78 -4.39
C GLN A 107 -23.72 -3.24 -2.96
N GLU A 108 -23.21 -3.98 -1.98
CA GLU A 108 -23.15 -3.57 -0.59
C GLU A 108 -22.33 -2.28 -0.43
N ARG A 109 -21.17 -2.20 -1.10
CA ARG A 109 -20.31 -1.01 -1.02
C ARG A 109 -20.99 0.22 -1.62
N LEU A 110 -21.66 0.09 -2.76
CA LEU A 110 -22.45 1.18 -3.35
C LEU A 110 -23.58 1.63 -2.42
N GLN A 111 -24.24 0.70 -1.74
CA GLN A 111 -25.28 1.03 -0.78
C GLN A 111 -24.71 1.82 0.41
N GLN A 112 -23.60 1.37 0.98
CA GLN A 112 -22.89 2.08 2.06
C GLN A 112 -22.48 3.50 1.63
N LEU A 113 -21.94 3.66 0.42
CA LEU A 113 -21.53 4.97 -0.11
C LEU A 113 -22.72 5.90 -0.40
N ARG A 114 -23.91 5.37 -0.66
CA ARG A 114 -25.14 6.15 -0.81
C ARG A 114 -25.71 6.59 0.53
N GLU A 115 -25.63 5.72 1.53
CA GLU A 115 -26.12 5.99 2.89
C GLU A 115 -25.20 6.93 3.66
N ALA A 116 -23.89 6.84 3.42
CA ALA A 116 -22.88 7.75 3.96
C ALA A 116 -22.14 8.41 2.78
N PRO A 117 -22.73 9.47 2.17
CA PRO A 117 -22.08 10.16 1.07
C PRO A 117 -20.69 10.60 1.53
N PRO A 118 -19.62 10.22 0.80
CA PRO A 118 -18.27 10.56 1.17
C PRO A 118 -18.22 12.08 1.29
N ALA A 119 -17.88 12.58 2.49
CA ALA A 119 -17.91 13.99 2.81
C ALA A 119 -17.28 14.76 1.65
N ALA A 120 -18.12 15.51 0.91
CA ALA A 120 -17.67 16.32 -0.20
C ALA A 120 -16.62 17.28 0.36
N ARG A 121 -15.34 17.02 0.06
CA ARG A 121 -14.25 17.94 0.38
C ARG A 121 -14.24 19.09 -0.60
#